data_AF-A0A819Z5P5-F1
#
_entry.id   AF-A0A819Z5P5-F1
#
_cell.length_a   1.000
_cell.length_b   1.000
_cell.length_c   1.000
_cell.angle_alpha   90.00
_cell.angle_beta   90.00
_cell.angle_gamma   90.00
#
_symmetry.space_group_name_H-M   'P 1'
#
loop_
_entity.id
_entity.type
_entity.pdbx_description
1 polymer ?
#
loop_
_entity_poly.entity_id
_entity_poly.type
_entity_poly.pdbx_seq_one_letter_code
_entity_poly.pdbx_strand_id
1 'polypeptide(L)'
;LGSNIPMAKHAHTKLEIVFFIYLWSIDPEAVKIAMSCFALFAYEADIRFGFDEIAVLTLLPNYNIYMELSAASTTLVTTGRNALQKKILSILRRIEYATPGNKQAWYDTFVSQQNLAKFLAIYPKRVDDLSSGGSTATSPSVSASETSGFVGSGYGKFGKRRTGVHSSEHDIEDVFHEWANMTGFLCALGSVWLPVKNRPGQHGIPADTRRISMEPVSSDLHYCPVTQFIGDCLKYLVCHNEKFGLQIQRHIQDILGHELNPLCYPILFDQIKIQVDKFFDSTGQVICSEQNTQFIDNVIVIMRSVFEMKAQQVAQNSLEGPTTATKSSSNTLGVPNNNPGPSSSVSNTSNDPSSNSTSVTGRGGPQQINENPLANVNSLEQLVLNIVRYARQLDTSVGTVAIRIRVCQLVESMMKRRDDLSFRQEIKFRNKLVEYLTDWIMGNSHQFNQVHALGQSAAGVGVGSGVNVTTSQLVVDQYQHLTRELDQASMEAVATLLHSLPLQPEESDRGDLMEAKSQLFLKYFTLFMNFLMIVVFVVID
;
A
#
# COMPACT_ATOMS: atom_id res chain seq x y z
N LEU A 1 -38.72 16.18 -7.38
CA LEU A 1 -39.90 15.30 -7.55
C LEU A 1 -39.66 14.03 -8.41
N GLY A 2 -38.43 13.58 -8.67
CA GLY A 2 -38.16 12.33 -9.43
C GLY A 2 -37.13 11.37 -8.79
N SER A 3 -36.45 11.77 -7.71
CA SER A 3 -35.40 10.99 -7.03
C SER A 3 -35.90 9.74 -6.31
N ASN A 4 -37.20 9.69 -5.99
CA ASN A 4 -37.85 8.52 -5.40
C ASN A 4 -38.29 7.47 -6.43
N ILE A 5 -38.15 7.76 -7.73
CA ILE A 5 -38.49 6.81 -8.80
C ILE A 5 -37.41 5.72 -8.84
N PRO A 6 -37.76 4.43 -8.70
CA PRO A 6 -36.79 3.32 -8.71
C PRO A 6 -35.86 3.33 -9.93
N MET A 7 -36.38 3.66 -11.13
CA MET A 7 -35.58 3.80 -12.34
C MET A 7 -34.52 4.90 -12.24
N ALA A 8 -34.83 6.04 -11.62
CA ALA A 8 -33.87 7.13 -11.47
C ALA A 8 -32.73 6.76 -10.52
N LYS A 9 -33.03 6.00 -9.44
CA LYS A 9 -32.00 5.44 -8.55
C LYS A 9 -31.12 4.42 -9.27
N HIS A 10 -31.72 3.53 -10.07
CA HIS A 10 -30.97 2.55 -10.85
C HIS A 10 -30.05 3.22 -11.88
N ALA A 11 -30.55 4.21 -12.62
CA ALA A 11 -29.76 4.98 -13.58
C ALA A 11 -28.60 5.71 -12.89
N HIS A 12 -28.84 6.33 -11.73
CA HIS A 12 -27.82 7.00 -10.94
C HIS A 12 -26.70 6.04 -10.52
N THR A 13 -27.04 4.86 -9.99
CA THR A 13 -26.07 3.81 -9.66
C THR A 13 -25.29 3.33 -10.89
N LYS A 14 -25.95 3.15 -12.04
CA LYS A 14 -25.29 2.72 -13.28
C LYS A 14 -24.30 3.77 -13.80
N LEU A 15 -24.66 5.05 -13.75
CA LEU A 15 -23.75 6.13 -14.14
C LEU A 15 -22.51 6.17 -13.24
N GLU A 16 -22.70 6.09 -11.92
CA GLU A 16 -21.60 6.02 -10.96
C GLU A 16 -20.65 4.87 -11.28
N ILE A 17 -21.18 3.67 -11.53
CA ILE A 17 -20.37 2.49 -11.91
C ILE A 17 -19.51 2.78 -13.14
N VAL A 18 -20.13 3.32 -14.19
CA VAL A 18 -19.44 3.62 -15.45
C VAL A 18 -18.32 4.63 -15.22
N PHE A 19 -18.58 5.71 -14.50
CA PHE A 19 -17.57 6.74 -14.25
C PHE A 19 -16.36 6.18 -13.52
N PHE A 20 -16.57 5.34 -12.49
CA PHE A 20 -15.47 4.67 -11.78
C PHE A 20 -14.68 3.71 -12.67
N ILE A 21 -15.36 2.88 -13.47
CA ILE A 21 -14.69 1.92 -14.37
C ILE A 21 -13.77 2.62 -15.37
N TYR A 22 -14.18 3.77 -15.92
CA TYR A 22 -13.35 4.49 -16.88
C TYR A 22 -12.13 5.18 -16.26
N LEU A 23 -12.01 5.28 -14.93
CA LEU A 23 -10.84 5.89 -14.28
C LEU A 23 -9.55 5.09 -14.49
N TRP A 24 -9.64 3.77 -14.63
CA TRP A 24 -8.48 2.91 -14.87
C TRP A 24 -8.19 2.67 -16.36
N SER A 25 -8.92 3.31 -17.28
CA SER A 25 -8.69 3.22 -18.72
C SER A 25 -7.26 3.62 -19.10
N ILE A 26 -6.67 2.91 -20.07
CA ILE A 26 -5.36 3.27 -20.66
C ILE A 26 -5.46 4.48 -21.60
N ASP A 27 -6.66 4.79 -22.10
CA ASP A 27 -6.95 6.00 -22.88
C ASP A 27 -7.13 7.21 -21.93
N PRO A 28 -6.18 8.17 -21.93
CA PRO A 28 -6.24 9.32 -21.04
C PRO A 28 -7.44 10.25 -21.34
N GLU A 29 -7.95 10.28 -22.57
CA GLU A 29 -9.11 11.11 -22.90
C GLU A 29 -10.39 10.54 -22.31
N ALA A 30 -10.58 9.22 -22.41
CA ALA A 30 -11.67 8.53 -21.71
C ALA A 30 -11.63 8.77 -20.18
N VAL A 31 -10.44 8.76 -19.57
CA VAL A 31 -10.26 9.07 -18.14
C VAL A 31 -10.71 10.49 -17.83
N LYS A 32 -10.24 11.50 -18.59
CA LYS A 32 -10.61 12.92 -18.38
C LYS A 32 -12.10 13.16 -18.55
N ILE A 33 -12.73 12.52 -19.54
CA ILE A 33 -14.18 12.59 -19.74
C ILE A 33 -14.90 12.02 -18.52
N ALA A 34 -14.54 10.83 -18.06
CA ALA A 34 -15.14 10.21 -16.88
C ALA A 34 -14.97 11.07 -15.62
N MET A 35 -13.77 11.63 -15.40
CA MET A 35 -13.51 12.58 -14.31
C MET A 35 -14.44 13.80 -14.39
N SER A 36 -14.62 14.38 -15.58
CA SER A 36 -15.49 15.55 -15.78
C SER A 36 -16.97 15.22 -15.57
N CYS A 37 -17.39 13.98 -15.88
CA CYS A 37 -18.74 13.51 -15.62
C CYS A 37 -19.10 13.44 -14.13
N PHE A 38 -18.13 13.28 -13.22
CA PHE A 38 -18.38 13.33 -11.78
C PHE A 38 -18.90 14.71 -11.32
N ALA A 39 -18.47 15.81 -11.94
CA ALA A 39 -19.06 17.12 -11.65
C ALA A 39 -20.49 17.24 -12.17
N LEU A 40 -20.79 16.69 -13.35
CA LEU A 40 -22.17 16.64 -13.86
C LEU A 40 -23.08 15.80 -12.95
N PHE A 41 -22.54 14.73 -12.37
CA PHE A 41 -23.24 13.89 -11.40
C PHE A 41 -23.56 14.63 -10.10
N ALA A 42 -22.63 15.47 -9.64
CA ALA A 42 -22.82 16.37 -8.50
C ALA A 42 -23.87 17.47 -8.80
N TYR A 43 -23.76 18.14 -9.95
CA TYR A 43 -24.74 19.15 -10.36
C TYR A 43 -26.15 18.59 -10.53
N GLU A 44 -26.30 17.35 -10.97
CA GLU A 44 -27.60 16.70 -11.02
C GLU A 44 -28.22 16.55 -9.62
N ALA A 45 -27.41 16.26 -8.60
CA ALA A 45 -27.88 16.19 -7.22
C ALA A 45 -28.37 17.57 -6.73
N ASP A 46 -27.64 18.64 -7.04
CA ASP A 46 -28.02 20.02 -6.72
C ASP A 46 -29.35 20.41 -7.39
N ILE A 47 -29.53 20.09 -8.68
CA ILE A 47 -30.78 20.37 -9.39
C ILE A 47 -31.96 19.64 -8.76
N ARG A 48 -31.75 18.41 -8.26
CA ARG A 48 -32.82 17.57 -7.69
C ARG A 48 -33.28 18.02 -6.32
N PHE A 49 -32.40 18.61 -5.50
CA PHE A 49 -32.66 18.92 -4.10
C PHE A 49 -32.46 20.40 -3.71
N GLY A 50 -31.99 21.23 -4.64
CA GLY A 50 -31.84 22.68 -4.43
C GLY A 50 -30.85 23.00 -3.32
N PHE A 51 -31.27 23.86 -2.38
CA PHE A 51 -30.44 24.31 -1.25
C PHE A 51 -30.43 23.35 -0.05
N ASP A 52 -31.09 22.19 -0.14
CA ASP A 52 -31.08 21.18 0.93
C ASP A 52 -29.80 20.33 0.85
N GLU A 53 -28.75 20.84 1.48
CA GLU A 53 -27.43 20.19 1.55
C GLU A 53 -27.49 18.78 2.12
N ILE A 54 -28.38 18.52 3.09
CA ILE A 54 -28.53 17.21 3.72
C ILE A 54 -29.12 16.21 2.73
N ALA A 55 -30.13 16.63 1.95
CA ALA A 55 -30.72 15.78 0.92
C ALA A 55 -29.74 15.49 -0.24
N VAL A 56 -28.93 16.47 -0.64
CA VAL A 56 -27.85 16.27 -1.62
C VAL A 56 -26.84 15.23 -1.12
N LEU A 57 -26.33 15.37 0.11
CA LEU A 57 -25.37 14.44 0.70
C LEU A 57 -25.98 13.05 0.99
N THR A 58 -27.30 12.98 1.18
CA THR A 58 -28.01 11.69 1.30
C THR A 58 -28.08 10.96 -0.04
N LEU A 59 -28.24 11.68 -1.16
CA LEU A 59 -28.17 11.07 -2.49
C LEU A 59 -26.73 10.75 -2.88
N LEU A 60 -25.80 11.68 -2.63
CA LEU A 60 -24.42 11.66 -3.10
C LEU A 60 -23.44 11.91 -1.95
N PRO A 61 -23.20 10.90 -1.09
CA PRO A 61 -22.39 11.09 0.12
C PRO A 61 -20.92 11.42 -0.17
N ASN A 62 -20.44 11.16 -1.39
CA ASN A 62 -19.08 11.45 -1.84
C ASN A 62 -18.97 12.73 -2.68
N TYR A 63 -19.97 13.64 -2.60
CA TYR A 63 -20.06 14.87 -3.41
C TYR A 63 -18.74 15.63 -3.55
N ASN A 64 -18.09 15.97 -2.42
CA ASN A 64 -16.85 16.75 -2.42
C ASN A 64 -15.69 16.04 -3.12
N ILE A 65 -15.59 14.72 -2.96
CA ILE A 65 -14.55 13.91 -3.61
C ILE A 65 -14.78 13.85 -5.12
N TYR A 66 -16.04 13.78 -5.57
CA TYR A 66 -16.39 13.78 -6.99
C TYR A 66 -16.11 15.11 -7.66
N MET A 67 -16.37 16.22 -6.97
CA MET A 67 -15.99 17.55 -7.44
C MET A 67 -14.46 17.71 -7.52
N GLU A 68 -13.71 17.22 -6.53
CA GLU A 68 -12.24 17.25 -6.57
C GLU A 68 -11.66 16.39 -7.70
N LEU A 69 -12.22 15.20 -7.91
CA LEU A 69 -11.84 14.32 -9.01
C LEU A 69 -12.08 14.99 -10.36
N SER A 70 -13.20 15.69 -10.52
CA SER A 70 -13.47 16.47 -11.73
C SER A 70 -12.52 17.66 -11.87
N ALA A 71 -12.19 18.38 -10.81
CA ALA A 71 -11.27 19.52 -10.90
C ALA A 71 -9.87 19.06 -11.37
N ALA A 72 -9.41 17.90 -10.90
CA ALA A 72 -8.15 17.32 -11.30
C ALA A 72 -8.05 17.01 -12.82
N SER A 73 -9.17 16.84 -13.53
CA SER A 73 -9.15 16.59 -14.99
C SER A 73 -8.64 17.82 -15.76
N THR A 74 -8.86 19.02 -15.22
CA THR A 74 -8.53 20.31 -15.86
C THR A 74 -7.14 20.83 -15.50
N THR A 75 -6.68 20.56 -14.27
CA THR A 75 -5.37 21.02 -13.80
C THR A 75 -4.20 20.22 -14.38
N LEU A 76 -4.45 18.98 -14.81
CA LEU A 76 -3.41 18.03 -15.22
C LEU A 76 -3.18 17.95 -16.74
N VAL A 77 -3.61 18.97 -17.50
CA VAL A 77 -3.47 19.01 -18.97
C VAL A 77 -2.00 18.94 -19.44
N THR A 78 -1.03 19.21 -18.56
CA THR A 78 0.43 19.19 -18.85
C THR A 78 1.20 18.03 -18.21
N THR A 79 0.55 17.13 -17.46
CA THR A 79 1.22 16.03 -16.73
C THR A 79 1.03 14.68 -17.43
N GLY A 80 2.07 13.84 -17.42
CA GLY A 80 2.04 12.52 -18.07
C GLY A 80 1.03 11.55 -17.45
N ARG A 81 0.59 10.53 -18.22
CA ARG A 81 -0.42 9.52 -17.84
C ARG A 81 -0.24 8.96 -16.42
N ASN A 82 1.00 8.66 -16.03
CA ASN A 82 1.30 8.08 -14.71
C ASN A 82 1.06 9.06 -13.56
N ALA A 83 1.31 10.36 -13.76
CA ALA A 83 1.03 11.38 -12.74
C ALA A 83 -0.48 11.57 -12.55
N LEU A 84 -1.26 11.53 -13.64
CA LEU A 84 -2.72 11.56 -13.60
C LEU A 84 -3.27 10.36 -12.83
N GLN A 85 -2.81 9.14 -13.14
CA GLN A 85 -3.22 7.93 -12.42
C GLN A 85 -2.89 8.03 -10.92
N LYS A 86 -1.67 8.43 -10.55
CA LYS A 86 -1.31 8.65 -9.12
C LYS A 86 -2.23 9.65 -8.43
N LYS A 87 -2.60 10.76 -9.09
CA LYS A 87 -3.55 11.73 -8.53
C LYS A 87 -4.94 11.12 -8.34
N ILE A 88 -5.44 10.36 -9.32
CA ILE A 88 -6.72 9.65 -9.21
C ILE A 88 -6.69 8.69 -8.01
N LEU A 89 -5.68 7.84 -7.89
CA LEU A 89 -5.55 6.89 -6.78
C LEU A 89 -5.50 7.59 -5.41
N SER A 90 -4.78 8.70 -5.31
CA SER A 90 -4.73 9.55 -4.11
C SER A 90 -6.11 10.08 -3.71
N ILE A 91 -6.91 10.55 -4.67
CA ILE A 91 -8.28 11.01 -4.42
C ILE A 91 -9.20 9.85 -4.04
N LEU A 92 -9.11 8.71 -4.75
CA LEU A 92 -9.93 7.52 -4.49
C LEU A 92 -9.74 6.97 -3.07
N ARG A 93 -8.52 7.04 -2.53
CA ARG A 93 -8.24 6.63 -1.13
C ARG A 93 -9.00 7.41 -0.08
N ARG A 94 -9.50 8.60 -0.43
CA ARG A 94 -10.30 9.47 0.46
C ARG A 94 -11.81 9.23 0.36
N ILE A 95 -12.24 8.26 -0.44
CA ILE A 95 -13.65 7.83 -0.45
C ILE A 95 -13.95 7.07 0.84
N GLU A 96 -14.76 7.69 1.69
CA GLU A 96 -15.16 7.12 2.98
C GLU A 96 -16.51 6.42 2.90
N TYR A 97 -17.42 6.88 2.02
CA TYR A 97 -18.78 6.36 1.96
C TYR A 97 -18.94 5.32 0.86
N ALA A 98 -19.35 4.12 1.27
CA ALA A 98 -19.67 3.07 0.33
C ALA A 98 -21.07 3.27 -0.26
N THR A 99 -21.15 3.38 -1.57
CA THR A 99 -22.39 3.47 -2.35
C THR A 99 -22.62 2.15 -3.08
N PRO A 100 -23.86 1.86 -3.53
CA PRO A 100 -24.08 0.71 -4.41
C PRO A 100 -23.22 0.75 -5.67
N GLY A 101 -22.97 1.93 -6.24
CA GLY A 101 -22.22 2.06 -7.49
C GLY A 101 -20.72 1.86 -7.30
N ASN A 102 -20.10 2.46 -6.26
CA ASN A 102 -18.67 2.29 -6.04
C ASN A 102 -18.30 0.86 -5.59
N LYS A 103 -19.16 0.18 -4.82
CA LYS A 103 -18.99 -1.24 -4.49
C LYS A 103 -19.07 -2.12 -5.74
N GLN A 104 -20.06 -1.89 -6.59
CA GLN A 104 -20.23 -2.66 -7.81
C GLN A 104 -19.08 -2.43 -8.79
N ALA A 105 -18.64 -1.17 -8.98
CA ALA A 105 -17.48 -0.85 -9.81
C ALA A 105 -16.20 -1.53 -9.31
N TRP A 106 -15.98 -1.56 -7.99
CA TRP A 106 -14.87 -2.30 -7.39
C TRP A 106 -14.97 -3.80 -7.70
N TYR A 107 -16.14 -4.40 -7.52
CA TYR A 107 -16.34 -5.83 -7.76
C TYR A 107 -16.14 -6.21 -9.23
N ASP A 108 -16.73 -5.46 -10.16
CA ASP A 108 -16.59 -5.70 -11.60
C ASP A 108 -15.13 -5.56 -12.04
N THR A 109 -14.44 -4.55 -11.50
CA THR A 109 -13.00 -4.35 -11.74
C THR A 109 -12.18 -5.51 -11.16
N PHE A 110 -12.52 -6.02 -9.98
CA PHE A 110 -11.82 -7.15 -9.36
C PHE A 110 -11.92 -8.42 -10.19
N VAL A 111 -13.12 -8.73 -10.70
CA VAL A 111 -13.34 -9.88 -11.59
C VAL A 111 -12.52 -9.74 -12.88
N SER A 112 -12.53 -8.55 -13.49
CA SER A 112 -11.74 -8.28 -14.70
C SER A 112 -10.24 -8.41 -14.44
N GLN A 113 -9.75 -7.77 -13.37
CA GLN A 113 -8.35 -7.77 -12.97
C GLN A 113 -7.86 -9.21 -12.71
N GLN A 114 -8.66 -10.06 -12.07
CA GLN A 114 -8.28 -11.45 -11.80
C GLN A 114 -8.13 -12.26 -13.10
N ASN A 115 -8.99 -12.01 -14.10
CA ASN A 115 -8.89 -12.67 -15.40
C ASN A 115 -7.61 -12.26 -16.16
N LEU A 116 -7.30 -10.96 -16.19
CA LEU A 116 -6.07 -10.46 -16.81
C LEU A 116 -4.82 -10.94 -16.06
N ALA A 117 -4.85 -10.96 -14.72
CA ALA A 117 -3.74 -11.44 -13.89
C ALA A 117 -3.39 -12.90 -14.21
N LYS A 118 -4.41 -13.78 -14.29
CA LYS A 118 -4.24 -15.19 -14.68
C LYS A 118 -3.65 -15.34 -16.08
N PHE A 119 -4.10 -14.51 -17.02
CA PHE A 119 -3.58 -14.52 -18.39
C PHE A 119 -2.11 -14.07 -18.46
N LEU A 120 -1.77 -12.96 -17.81
CA LEU A 120 -0.40 -12.40 -17.79
C LEU A 120 0.59 -13.34 -17.08
N ALA A 121 0.17 -13.99 -15.99
CA ALA A 121 1.02 -14.90 -15.23
C ALA A 121 1.48 -16.13 -16.03
N ILE A 122 0.76 -16.52 -17.08
CA ILE A 122 1.10 -17.68 -17.93
C ILE A 122 1.52 -17.29 -19.36
N TYR A 123 1.74 -16.00 -19.63
CA TYR A 123 2.06 -15.50 -20.96
C TYR A 123 3.58 -15.53 -21.27
N PRO A 124 4.02 -15.82 -22.50
CA PRO A 124 3.24 -16.44 -23.57
C PRO A 124 2.95 -17.89 -23.18
N LYS A 125 1.77 -18.41 -23.54
CA LYS A 125 1.49 -19.84 -23.33
C LYS A 125 2.55 -20.64 -24.09
N ARG A 126 3.46 -21.32 -23.40
CA ARG A 126 4.39 -22.26 -24.05
C ARG A 126 3.54 -23.32 -24.76
N VAL A 127 3.80 -23.52 -26.05
CA VAL A 127 3.09 -24.51 -26.89
C VAL A 127 3.58 -25.94 -26.59
N ASP A 128 4.61 -26.08 -25.76
CA ASP A 128 5.41 -27.31 -25.67
C ASP A 128 4.76 -28.47 -24.88
N ASP A 129 3.58 -28.28 -24.30
CA ASP A 129 2.81 -29.37 -23.66
C ASP A 129 1.81 -30.06 -24.60
N LEU A 130 1.72 -29.67 -25.88
CA LEU A 130 0.81 -30.28 -26.86
C LEU A 130 1.48 -31.31 -27.80
N SER A 131 2.50 -32.02 -27.30
CA SER A 131 3.14 -33.13 -28.00
C SER A 131 3.17 -34.42 -27.17
N SER A 132 2.07 -34.78 -26.52
CA SER A 132 1.83 -36.17 -26.12
C SER A 132 0.36 -36.45 -25.82
N GLY A 133 -0.28 -37.25 -26.68
CA GLY A 133 -1.39 -38.12 -26.28
C GLY A 133 -2.79 -37.74 -26.72
N GLY A 134 -3.22 -38.32 -27.85
CA GLY A 134 -4.51 -39.04 -27.90
C GLY A 134 -5.76 -38.26 -28.28
N SER A 135 -6.09 -38.32 -29.56
CA SER A 135 -7.43 -38.13 -30.14
C SER A 135 -8.53 -38.84 -29.35
N THR A 136 -9.64 -38.16 -29.07
CA THR A 136 -11.00 -38.66 -29.38
C THR A 136 -12.00 -37.52 -29.26
N ALA A 137 -12.75 -37.32 -30.34
CA ALA A 137 -13.86 -36.40 -30.44
C ALA A 137 -15.08 -36.95 -29.69
N THR A 138 -15.81 -36.07 -28.98
CA THR A 138 -17.27 -36.14 -28.88
C THR A 138 -17.81 -34.81 -28.32
N SER A 139 -18.54 -34.08 -29.14
CA SER A 139 -19.48 -33.03 -28.70
C SER A 139 -20.74 -33.69 -28.11
N PRO A 140 -21.51 -32.95 -27.29
CA PRO A 140 -22.89 -32.73 -27.69
C PRO A 140 -23.36 -31.28 -27.52
N SER A 141 -24.16 -30.86 -28.50
CA SER A 141 -24.91 -29.62 -28.58
C SER A 141 -26.12 -29.62 -27.63
N VAL A 142 -26.37 -28.50 -26.94
CA VAL A 142 -27.70 -28.20 -26.38
C VAL A 142 -28.02 -26.74 -26.64
N SER A 143 -29.12 -26.54 -27.37
CA SER A 143 -29.74 -25.27 -27.72
C SER A 143 -30.48 -24.66 -26.52
N ALA A 144 -30.26 -23.38 -26.24
CA ALA A 144 -31.09 -22.61 -25.30
C ALA A 144 -31.57 -21.30 -25.94
N SER A 145 -32.90 -21.30 -26.11
CA SER A 145 -33.87 -20.25 -26.43
C SER A 145 -33.50 -18.81 -26.07
N GLU A 146 -33.71 -17.90 -27.04
CA GLU A 146 -33.71 -16.46 -26.87
C GLU A 146 -35.05 -15.98 -26.29
N THR A 147 -35.05 -15.31 -25.12
CA THR A 147 -36.04 -14.27 -24.79
C THR A 147 -35.60 -13.38 -23.62
N SER A 148 -35.56 -12.06 -23.90
CA SER A 148 -35.68 -10.89 -23.00
C SER A 148 -34.62 -10.58 -21.93
N GLY A 149 -34.01 -9.40 -22.06
CA GLY A 149 -33.26 -8.73 -20.99
C GLY A 149 -32.32 -7.64 -21.49
N PHE A 150 -32.88 -6.47 -21.86
CA PHE A 150 -32.16 -5.31 -22.41
C PHE A 150 -31.33 -4.56 -21.35
N VAL A 151 -30.35 -5.21 -20.70
CA VAL A 151 -29.24 -4.55 -19.97
C VAL A 151 -28.08 -5.55 -19.87
N GLY A 152 -26.94 -5.22 -20.47
CA GLY A 152 -25.67 -5.90 -20.18
C GLY A 152 -25.11 -6.74 -21.33
N SER A 153 -24.36 -6.11 -22.23
CA SER A 153 -23.25 -6.74 -22.96
C SER A 153 -22.48 -5.68 -23.77
N GLY A 154 -21.92 -4.67 -23.08
CA GLY A 154 -21.03 -3.66 -23.68
C GLY A 154 -19.55 -3.83 -23.32
N TYR A 155 -19.25 -4.53 -22.23
CA TYR A 155 -17.89 -4.60 -21.65
C TYR A 155 -17.13 -5.90 -21.98
N GLY A 156 -17.68 -6.73 -22.87
CA GLY A 156 -17.12 -8.02 -23.30
C GLY A 156 -16.38 -7.99 -24.64
N LYS A 157 -15.71 -6.88 -25.01
CA LYS A 157 -14.94 -6.77 -26.26
C LYS A 157 -13.55 -7.43 -26.21
N PHE A 158 -13.34 -8.41 -25.32
CA PHE A 158 -12.19 -9.32 -25.33
C PHE A 158 -12.67 -10.76 -25.21
N GLY A 159 -13.05 -11.33 -26.35
CA GLY A 159 -13.46 -12.73 -26.47
C GLY A 159 -13.70 -13.22 -27.91
N LYS A 160 -13.77 -12.30 -28.88
CA LYS A 160 -13.79 -12.63 -30.32
C LYS A 160 -12.85 -11.70 -31.10
N ARG A 161 -11.55 -11.75 -30.81
CA ARG A 161 -10.54 -11.55 -31.86
C ARG A 161 -10.02 -12.93 -32.17
N ARG A 162 -10.15 -13.34 -33.44
CA ARG A 162 -9.66 -14.61 -33.97
C ARG A 162 -8.27 -14.89 -33.39
N THR A 163 -8.07 -16.11 -32.91
CA THR A 163 -6.75 -16.71 -32.71
C THR A 163 -6.01 -16.67 -34.05
N GLY A 164 -5.36 -15.54 -34.30
CA GLY A 164 -4.39 -15.32 -35.36
C GLY A 164 -3.04 -15.17 -34.68
N VAL A 165 -2.05 -15.90 -35.18
CA VAL A 165 -0.73 -16.21 -34.62
C VAL A 165 0.20 -14.99 -34.42
N HIS A 166 -0.30 -13.75 -34.45
CA HIS A 166 0.49 -12.55 -34.17
C HIS A 166 -0.36 -11.47 -33.47
N SER A 167 -0.47 -11.51 -32.14
CA SER A 167 -0.78 -10.30 -31.37
C SER A 167 0.50 -9.49 -31.29
N SER A 168 0.46 -8.19 -31.62
CA SER A 168 1.66 -7.36 -31.60
C SER A 168 2.18 -7.20 -30.17
N GLU A 169 3.48 -6.97 -30.00
CA GLU A 169 4.07 -6.75 -28.67
C GLU A 169 3.44 -5.54 -27.95
N HIS A 170 3.06 -4.51 -28.70
CA HIS A 170 2.32 -3.36 -28.20
C HIS A 170 0.95 -3.76 -27.62
N ASP A 171 0.23 -4.70 -28.24
CA ASP A 171 -1.08 -5.14 -27.74
C ASP A 171 -0.98 -5.80 -26.36
N ILE A 172 0.12 -6.54 -26.09
CA ILE A 172 0.28 -7.24 -24.79
C ILE A 172 0.76 -6.28 -23.69
N GLU A 173 1.55 -5.26 -24.05
CA GLU A 173 1.92 -4.20 -23.12
C GLU A 173 0.69 -3.39 -22.69
N ASP A 174 -0.22 -3.07 -23.60
CA ASP A 174 -1.50 -2.41 -23.25
C ASP A 174 -2.34 -3.23 -22.27
N VAL A 175 -2.38 -4.56 -22.43
CA VAL A 175 -3.05 -5.47 -21.48
C VAL A 175 -2.39 -5.43 -20.10
N PHE A 176 -1.06 -5.37 -20.04
CA PHE A 176 -0.34 -5.22 -18.77
C PHE A 176 -0.66 -3.88 -18.11
N HIS A 177 -0.66 -2.77 -18.85
CA HIS A 177 -1.00 -1.45 -18.32
C HIS A 177 -2.44 -1.36 -17.83
N GLU A 178 -3.38 -1.99 -18.54
CA GLU A 178 -4.79 -2.08 -18.11
C GLU A 178 -4.92 -2.84 -16.80
N TRP A 179 -4.28 -4.02 -16.69
CA TRP A 179 -4.21 -4.78 -15.44
C TRP A 179 -3.57 -3.99 -14.29
N ALA A 180 -2.50 -3.24 -14.59
CA ALA A 180 -1.78 -2.43 -13.61
C ALA A 180 -2.67 -1.31 -13.05
N ASN A 181 -3.39 -0.59 -13.92
CA ASN A 181 -4.33 0.46 -13.53
C ASN A 181 -5.50 -0.11 -12.71
N MET A 182 -6.08 -1.25 -13.12
CA MET A 182 -7.14 -1.92 -12.36
C MET A 182 -6.66 -2.29 -10.95
N THR A 183 -5.44 -2.82 -10.84
CA THR A 183 -4.84 -3.22 -9.55
C THR A 183 -4.68 -2.00 -8.62
N GLY A 184 -4.18 -0.88 -9.15
CA GLY A 184 -4.10 0.37 -8.40
C GLY A 184 -5.47 0.89 -7.94
N PHE A 185 -6.46 0.88 -8.83
CA PHE A 185 -7.84 1.26 -8.51
C PHE A 185 -8.43 0.43 -7.37
N LEU A 186 -8.25 -0.89 -7.41
CA LEU A 186 -8.74 -1.81 -6.38
C LEU A 186 -8.08 -1.55 -5.01
N CYS A 187 -6.78 -1.28 -5.02
CA CYS A 187 -6.03 -0.91 -3.82
C CYS A 187 -6.50 0.41 -3.20
N ALA A 188 -6.72 1.44 -4.02
CA ALA A 188 -7.14 2.76 -3.55
C ALA A 188 -8.58 2.74 -2.99
N LEU A 189 -9.50 2.04 -3.65
CA LEU A 189 -10.94 2.05 -3.34
C LEU A 189 -11.38 0.91 -2.40
N GLY A 190 -10.48 0.03 -1.95
CA GLY A 190 -10.84 -1.16 -1.15
C GLY A 190 -11.64 -0.88 0.14
N SER A 191 -11.51 0.31 0.73
CA SER A 191 -12.22 0.71 1.96
C SER A 191 -13.74 0.69 1.86
N VAL A 192 -14.31 0.74 0.65
CA VAL A 192 -15.77 0.71 0.44
C VAL A 192 -16.40 -0.63 0.86
N TRP A 193 -15.60 -1.70 0.92
CA TRP A 193 -16.02 -3.02 1.39
C TRP A 193 -15.86 -3.23 2.89
N LEU A 194 -15.27 -2.27 3.60
CA LEU A 194 -15.07 -2.34 5.04
C LEU A 194 -16.27 -1.75 5.80
N PRO A 195 -16.63 -2.31 6.96
CA PRO A 195 -17.75 -1.83 7.76
C PRO A 195 -17.49 -0.40 8.27
N VAL A 196 -18.54 0.42 8.31
CA VAL A 196 -18.49 1.83 8.77
C VAL A 196 -18.07 1.94 10.25
N LYS A 197 -18.16 0.86 11.04
CA LYS A 197 -17.73 0.84 12.45
C LYS A 197 -16.26 1.23 12.68
N ASN A 198 -15.42 1.16 11.64
CA ASN A 198 -14.00 1.54 11.70
C ASN A 198 -13.72 2.92 11.06
N ARG A 199 -14.74 3.77 10.84
CA ARG A 199 -14.58 5.14 10.29
C ARG A 199 -14.80 6.19 11.39
N PRO A 200 -13.76 6.91 11.86
CA PRO A 200 -13.90 7.98 12.83
C PRO A 200 -14.41 9.26 12.13
N GLY A 201 -15.62 9.70 12.47
CA GLY A 201 -16.18 10.95 11.92
C GLY A 201 -17.71 11.11 11.99
N GLN A 202 -18.44 10.26 12.69
CA GLN A 202 -19.91 10.42 12.77
C GLN A 202 -20.33 11.52 13.74
N HIS A 203 -20.38 12.77 13.27
CA HIS A 203 -21.33 13.78 13.73
C HIS A 203 -21.84 14.52 12.48
N GLY A 204 -22.99 14.11 11.91
CA GLY A 204 -23.61 14.95 10.88
C GLY A 204 -24.72 14.41 9.98
N ILE A 205 -24.94 13.09 9.85
CA ILE A 205 -26.08 12.58 9.06
C ILE A 205 -27.06 11.84 9.97
N PRO A 206 -28.32 12.31 10.11
CA PRO A 206 -29.33 11.62 10.89
C PRO A 206 -29.51 10.19 10.39
N ALA A 207 -29.44 9.25 11.34
CA ALA A 207 -29.64 7.83 11.10
C ALA A 207 -31.13 7.53 10.79
N ASP A 208 -31.57 7.83 9.58
CA ASP A 208 -32.87 7.38 9.04
C ASP A 208 -32.68 6.50 7.79
N THR A 209 -31.83 5.48 7.92
CA THR A 209 -31.75 4.36 6.96
C THR A 209 -32.14 3.01 7.60
N ARG A 210 -32.87 3.04 8.72
CA ARG A 210 -33.63 1.85 9.15
C ARG A 210 -34.78 1.64 8.16
N ARG A 211 -34.49 0.96 7.06
CA ARG A 211 -35.38 0.15 6.17
C ARG A 211 -34.85 0.17 4.73
N ILE A 212 -33.68 -0.41 4.52
CA ILE A 212 -33.40 -1.15 3.28
C ILE A 212 -32.83 -2.49 3.72
N SER A 213 -33.73 -3.48 3.81
CA SER A 213 -33.49 -4.92 3.95
C SER A 213 -32.19 -5.32 4.66
N MET A 214 -32.27 -5.46 5.99
CA MET A 214 -31.42 -6.44 6.67
C MET A 214 -31.85 -7.81 6.15
N GLU A 215 -31.07 -8.40 5.25
CA GLU A 215 -31.04 -9.85 5.13
C GLU A 215 -30.60 -10.43 6.49
N PRO A 216 -31.19 -11.56 6.90
CA PRO A 216 -30.90 -12.14 8.20
C PRO A 216 -29.41 -12.52 8.26
N VAL A 217 -28.74 -12.03 9.30
CA VAL A 217 -27.38 -12.46 9.66
C VAL A 217 -27.46 -13.93 10.04
N SER A 218 -27.24 -14.81 9.07
CA SER A 218 -26.85 -16.19 9.33
C SER A 218 -25.39 -16.19 9.74
N SER A 219 -25.16 -16.67 10.95
CA SER A 219 -23.88 -17.00 11.54
C SER A 219 -23.09 -17.92 10.61
N ASP A 220 -22.16 -17.36 9.82
CA ASP A 220 -20.98 -18.05 9.27
C ASP A 220 -20.11 -17.01 8.53
N LEU A 221 -18.93 -16.73 9.08
CA LEU A 221 -17.77 -16.02 8.49
C LEU A 221 -18.07 -15.02 7.34
N HIS A 222 -18.29 -13.74 7.65
CA HIS A 222 -18.46 -12.68 6.65
C HIS A 222 -17.25 -12.59 5.71
N TYR A 223 -17.40 -13.05 4.46
CA TYR A 223 -16.41 -12.92 3.40
C TYR A 223 -16.24 -11.44 3.01
N CYS A 224 -15.03 -10.91 3.15
CA CYS A 224 -14.67 -9.58 2.65
C CYS A 224 -13.91 -9.73 1.32
N PRO A 225 -14.45 -9.27 0.17
CA PRO A 225 -13.78 -9.40 -1.14
C PRO A 225 -12.37 -8.82 -1.18
N VAL A 226 -12.09 -7.78 -0.38
CA VAL A 226 -10.76 -7.19 -0.24
C VAL A 226 -9.74 -8.18 0.32
N THR A 227 -10.16 -9.08 1.22
CA THR A 227 -9.28 -10.13 1.77
C THR A 227 -8.82 -11.08 0.68
N GLN A 228 -9.73 -11.48 -0.21
CA GLN A 228 -9.40 -12.32 -1.36
C GLN A 228 -8.49 -11.59 -2.35
N PHE A 229 -8.79 -10.33 -2.68
CA PHE A 229 -7.96 -9.51 -3.56
C PHE A 229 -6.53 -9.38 -3.03
N ILE A 230 -6.36 -9.02 -1.75
CA ILE A 230 -5.05 -8.93 -1.11
C ILE A 230 -4.36 -10.30 -1.12
N GLY A 231 -5.08 -11.38 -0.80
CA GLY A 231 -4.55 -12.73 -0.87
C GLY A 231 -4.06 -13.13 -2.26
N ASP A 232 -4.77 -12.72 -3.32
CA ASP A 232 -4.35 -12.95 -4.71
C ASP A 232 -3.13 -12.10 -5.08
N CYS A 233 -3.08 -10.81 -4.69
CA CYS A 233 -1.89 -9.97 -4.85
C CYS A 233 -0.65 -10.60 -4.20
N LEU A 234 -0.77 -11.10 -2.97
CA LEU A 234 0.35 -11.75 -2.27
C LEU A 234 0.86 -13.00 -3.01
N LYS A 235 -0.01 -13.77 -3.69
CA LYS A 235 0.44 -14.90 -4.52
C LYS A 235 1.28 -14.44 -5.71
N TYR A 236 0.96 -13.28 -6.28
CA TYR A 236 1.69 -12.73 -7.41
C TYR A 236 3.08 -12.18 -7.05
N LEU A 237 3.40 -12.01 -5.76
CA LEU A 237 4.76 -11.67 -5.31
C LEU A 237 5.80 -12.74 -5.65
N VAL A 238 5.39 -13.96 -5.97
CA VAL A 238 6.31 -15.04 -6.39
C VAL A 238 5.99 -15.54 -7.80
N CYS A 239 5.38 -14.69 -8.62
CA CYS A 239 5.00 -15.02 -9.99
C CYS A 239 6.25 -15.33 -10.83
N HIS A 240 6.45 -16.61 -11.13
CA HIS A 240 7.51 -17.09 -12.03
C HIS A 240 7.00 -17.05 -13.47
N ASN A 241 7.22 -15.92 -14.13
CA ASN A 241 6.96 -15.75 -15.55
C ASN A 241 8.12 -14.98 -16.21
N GLU A 242 8.66 -15.50 -17.30
CA GLU A 242 9.85 -14.93 -17.95
C GLU A 242 9.62 -13.53 -18.53
N LYS A 243 8.41 -13.23 -19.02
CA LYS A 243 8.09 -11.93 -19.64
C LYS A 243 7.60 -10.90 -18.62
N PHE A 244 6.61 -11.27 -17.82
CA PHE A 244 5.91 -10.34 -16.93
C PHE A 244 6.16 -10.59 -15.45
N GLY A 245 6.81 -11.68 -15.05
CA GLY A 245 6.94 -12.07 -13.64
C GLY A 245 7.54 -10.96 -12.77
N LEU A 246 8.70 -10.43 -13.16
CA LEU A 246 9.34 -9.32 -12.43
C LEU A 246 8.51 -8.02 -12.46
N GLN A 247 7.82 -7.73 -13.57
CA GLN A 247 6.99 -6.53 -13.69
C GLN A 247 5.74 -6.62 -12.81
N ILE A 248 5.09 -7.79 -12.78
CA ILE A 248 3.96 -8.10 -11.89
C ILE A 248 4.41 -7.98 -10.42
N GLN A 249 5.52 -8.62 -10.06
CA GLN A 249 6.04 -8.59 -8.69
C GLN A 249 6.30 -7.15 -8.23
N ARG A 250 7.06 -6.37 -9.02
CA ARG A 250 7.36 -4.96 -8.70
C ARG A 250 6.10 -4.10 -8.61
N HIS A 251 5.17 -4.24 -9.55
CA HIS A 251 3.93 -3.46 -9.53
C HIS A 251 3.09 -3.76 -8.29
N ILE A 252 2.98 -5.03 -7.90
CA ILE A 252 2.26 -5.43 -6.68
C ILE A 252 2.96 -4.87 -5.42
N GLN A 253 4.30 -4.92 -5.36
CA GLN A 253 5.06 -4.33 -4.26
C GLN A 253 4.78 -2.84 -4.13
N ASP A 254 4.90 -2.10 -5.22
CA ASP A 254 4.71 -0.65 -5.24
C ASP A 254 3.28 -0.27 -4.85
N ILE A 255 2.28 -0.94 -5.43
CA ILE A 255 0.88 -0.64 -5.15
C ILE A 255 0.47 -1.00 -3.72
N LEU A 256 0.89 -2.15 -3.18
CA LEU A 256 0.58 -2.53 -1.80
C LEU A 256 1.32 -1.64 -0.78
N GLY A 257 2.54 -1.22 -1.11
CA GLY A 257 3.36 -0.35 -0.26
C GLY A 257 2.90 1.12 -0.24
N HIS A 258 2.41 1.65 -1.37
CA HIS A 258 2.19 3.09 -1.53
C HIS A 258 0.76 3.51 -1.89
N GLU A 259 -0.05 2.66 -2.52
CA GLU A 259 -1.37 3.02 -3.06
C GLU A 259 -2.55 2.28 -2.39
N LEU A 260 -2.28 1.28 -1.55
CA LEU A 260 -3.32 0.62 -0.76
C LEU A 260 -3.99 1.63 0.19
N ASN A 261 -5.31 1.57 0.26
CA ASN A 261 -6.06 2.36 1.23
C ASN A 261 -5.60 2.01 2.65
N PRO A 262 -5.26 2.98 3.52
CA PRO A 262 -4.70 2.67 4.82
C PRO A 262 -5.61 1.83 5.73
N LEU A 263 -6.93 1.91 5.55
CA LEU A 263 -7.89 1.07 6.28
C LEU A 263 -7.77 -0.43 5.95
N CYS A 264 -7.09 -0.78 4.84
CA CYS A 264 -6.85 -2.15 4.42
C CYS A 264 -5.53 -2.74 4.97
N TYR A 265 -4.66 -1.94 5.59
CA TYR A 265 -3.38 -2.44 6.13
C TYR A 265 -3.53 -3.55 7.19
N PRO A 266 -4.53 -3.53 8.10
CA PRO A 266 -4.76 -4.66 8.99
C PRO A 266 -4.99 -5.98 8.24
N ILE A 267 -5.80 -5.95 7.17
CA ILE A 267 -6.04 -7.13 6.32
C ILE A 267 -4.74 -7.55 5.62
N LEU A 268 -3.97 -6.60 5.10
CA LEU A 268 -2.67 -6.88 4.46
C LEU A 268 -1.73 -7.62 5.39
N PHE A 269 -1.47 -7.09 6.60
CA PHE A 269 -0.53 -7.71 7.52
C PHE A 269 -1.02 -9.05 8.07
N ASP A 270 -2.33 -9.20 8.31
CA ASP A 270 -2.89 -10.49 8.69
C ASP A 270 -2.74 -11.53 7.56
N GLN A 271 -2.98 -11.15 6.30
CA GLN A 271 -2.78 -12.05 5.17
C GLN A 271 -1.29 -12.39 4.95
N ILE A 272 -0.38 -11.43 5.09
CA ILE A 272 1.07 -11.69 5.05
C ILE A 272 1.44 -12.68 6.15
N LYS A 273 0.99 -12.45 7.38
CA LYS A 273 1.25 -13.34 8.51
C LYS A 273 0.74 -14.75 8.26
N ILE A 274 -0.50 -14.90 7.77
CA ILE A 274 -1.06 -16.22 7.44
C ILE A 274 -0.19 -16.97 6.43
N GLN A 275 0.41 -16.29 5.45
CA GLN A 275 1.32 -16.94 4.50
C GLN A 275 2.68 -17.26 5.13
N VAL A 276 3.28 -16.32 5.87
CA VAL A 276 4.58 -16.51 6.54
C VAL A 276 4.52 -17.63 7.58
N ASP A 277 3.41 -17.77 8.31
CA ASP A 277 3.22 -18.85 9.29
C ASP A 277 3.30 -20.24 8.65
N LYS A 278 2.96 -20.38 7.36
CA LYS A 278 3.08 -21.66 6.62
C LYS A 278 4.52 -22.02 6.27
N PHE A 279 5.46 -21.10 6.44
CA PHE A 279 6.88 -21.37 6.26
C PHE A 279 7.50 -22.03 7.49
N PHE A 280 6.68 -22.41 8.46
CA PHE A 280 7.09 -23.14 9.66
C PHE A 280 6.31 -24.45 9.70
N ASP A 281 7.00 -25.55 10.00
CA ASP A 281 6.35 -26.85 10.18
C ASP A 281 5.63 -26.94 11.54
N SER A 282 4.97 -28.06 11.81
CA SER A 282 4.27 -28.30 13.08
C SER A 282 5.17 -28.31 14.31
N THR A 283 6.49 -28.43 14.13
CA THR A 283 7.50 -28.37 15.20
C THR A 283 8.08 -26.96 15.37
N GLY A 284 7.69 -26.02 14.51
CA GLY A 284 8.19 -24.65 14.50
C GLY A 284 9.53 -24.48 13.78
N GLN A 285 10.00 -25.49 13.03
CA GLN A 285 11.19 -25.39 12.19
C GLN A 285 10.89 -24.66 10.90
N VAL A 286 11.86 -23.90 10.40
CA VAL A 286 11.71 -23.09 9.18
C VAL A 286 11.82 -23.99 7.94
N ILE A 287 10.87 -23.83 7.02
CA ILE A 287 10.83 -24.47 5.71
C ILE A 287 11.39 -23.49 4.68
N CYS A 288 12.69 -23.60 4.41
CA CYS A 288 13.35 -22.77 3.40
C CYS A 288 13.11 -23.30 1.99
N SER A 289 12.64 -22.43 1.09
CA SER A 289 12.54 -22.70 -0.36
C SER A 289 12.79 -21.39 -1.12
N GLU A 290 13.18 -21.48 -2.40
CA GLU A 290 13.36 -20.29 -3.25
C GLU A 290 12.10 -19.41 -3.27
N GLN A 291 10.93 -20.03 -3.40
CA GLN A 291 9.64 -19.35 -3.40
C GLN A 291 9.33 -18.67 -2.05
N ASN A 292 9.55 -19.36 -0.92
CA ASN A 292 9.33 -18.80 0.41
C ASN A 292 10.28 -17.62 0.66
N THR A 293 11.55 -17.77 0.25
CA THR A 293 12.57 -16.73 0.41
C THR A 293 12.24 -15.50 -0.44
N GLN A 294 11.82 -15.68 -1.69
CA GLN A 294 11.36 -14.59 -2.54
C GLN A 294 10.12 -13.89 -1.96
N PHE A 295 9.18 -14.66 -1.41
CA PHE A 295 8.01 -14.09 -0.73
C PHE A 295 8.42 -13.22 0.46
N ILE A 296 9.30 -13.74 1.34
CA ILE A 296 9.84 -13.01 2.49
C ILE A 296 10.50 -11.71 2.04
N ASP A 297 11.35 -11.80 1.02
CA ASP A 297 12.05 -10.64 0.49
C ASP A 297 11.09 -9.56 0.00
N ASN A 298 10.06 -9.98 -0.73
CA ASN A 298 9.08 -9.06 -1.30
C ASN A 298 8.16 -8.43 -0.25
N VAL A 299 7.78 -9.17 0.81
CA VAL A 299 6.98 -8.58 1.90
C VAL A 299 7.80 -7.65 2.79
N ILE A 300 9.11 -7.87 2.97
CA ILE A 300 9.98 -6.93 3.68
C ILE A 300 9.93 -5.55 3.02
N VAL A 301 10.03 -5.50 1.68
CA VAL A 301 9.93 -4.25 0.90
C VAL A 301 8.58 -3.57 1.14
N ILE A 302 7.47 -4.30 1.02
CA ILE A 302 6.12 -3.76 1.24
C ILE A 302 5.96 -3.20 2.66
N MET A 303 6.31 -4.00 3.68
CA MET A 303 6.18 -3.59 5.08
C MET A 303 7.00 -2.33 5.37
N ARG A 304 8.24 -2.27 4.85
CA ARG A 304 9.11 -1.10 5.00
C ARG A 304 8.49 0.14 4.34
N SER A 305 8.01 0.03 3.09
CA SER A 305 7.33 1.14 2.40
C SER A 305 6.13 1.67 3.19
N VAL A 306 5.33 0.80 3.80
CA VAL A 306 4.18 1.20 4.64
C VAL A 306 4.63 1.94 5.91
N PHE A 307 5.73 1.51 6.54
CA PHE A 307 6.27 2.22 7.69
C PHE A 307 6.89 3.56 7.31
N GLU A 308 7.51 3.70 6.14
CA GLU A 308 8.12 4.95 5.68
C GLU A 308 7.11 5.98 5.12
N MET A 309 5.92 5.54 4.70
CA MET A 309 4.93 6.36 3.97
C MET A 309 4.52 7.67 4.69
N LYS A 310 4.45 7.67 6.03
CA LYS A 310 4.06 8.85 6.83
C LYS A 310 5.17 9.91 6.86
N ALA A 311 6.44 9.51 6.80
CA ALA A 311 7.58 10.42 6.77
C ALA A 311 7.62 11.24 5.47
N GLN A 312 7.22 10.62 4.36
CA GLN A 312 7.16 11.25 3.04
C GLN A 312 6.02 12.27 2.93
N GLN A 313 4.84 11.97 3.48
CA GLN A 313 3.69 12.90 3.50
C GLN A 313 3.96 14.16 4.35
N VAL A 314 4.67 14.03 5.49
CA VAL A 314 5.04 15.17 6.33
C VAL A 314 6.10 16.05 5.65
N ALA A 315 7.07 15.45 4.95
CA ALA A 315 8.07 16.19 4.19
C ALA A 315 7.44 16.97 3.02
N GLN A 316 6.48 16.37 2.31
CA GLN A 316 5.81 16.99 1.17
C GLN A 316 4.88 18.14 1.57
N ASN A 317 4.18 18.00 2.71
CA ASN A 317 3.36 19.08 3.29
C ASN A 317 4.19 20.25 3.84
N SER A 318 5.48 20.03 4.13
CA SER A 318 6.39 21.08 4.63
C SER A 318 6.99 21.93 3.51
N LEU A 319 6.93 21.45 2.25
CA LEU A 319 7.40 22.15 1.05
C LEU A 319 6.30 22.95 0.35
N GLU A 320 5.03 22.64 0.59
CA GLU A 320 3.88 23.44 0.14
C GLU A 320 3.50 24.49 1.21
N GLY A 321 4.14 25.66 1.15
CA GLY A 321 3.74 26.82 1.96
C GLY A 321 2.30 27.30 1.64
N PRO A 322 1.69 28.15 2.49
CA PRO A 322 0.27 28.51 2.36
C PRO A 322 0.01 29.25 1.04
N THR A 323 -0.67 28.58 0.12
CA THR A 323 -1.13 29.18 -1.13
C THR A 323 -2.30 30.13 -0.82
N THR A 324 -2.18 31.35 -1.32
CA THR A 324 -3.16 32.43 -1.18
C THR A 324 -4.50 32.00 -1.76
N ALA A 325 -5.52 31.92 -0.90
CA ALA A 325 -6.90 31.69 -1.32
C ALA A 325 -7.39 32.86 -2.19
N THR A 326 -7.39 32.69 -3.50
CA THR A 326 -8.12 33.54 -4.44
C THR A 326 -9.61 33.30 -4.25
N LYS A 327 -10.30 34.29 -3.65
CA LYS A 327 -11.76 34.34 -3.60
C LYS A 327 -12.29 34.40 -5.04
N SER A 328 -13.00 33.35 -5.46
CA SER A 328 -13.78 33.34 -6.69
C SER A 328 -15.00 34.23 -6.53
N SER A 329 -15.03 35.36 -7.24
CA SER A 329 -16.19 36.24 -7.32
C SER A 329 -17.25 35.64 -8.25
N SER A 330 -18.44 35.36 -7.71
CA SER A 330 -19.63 35.02 -8.48
C SER A 330 -20.18 36.27 -9.18
N ASN A 331 -20.17 36.28 -10.52
CA ASN A 331 -20.89 37.28 -11.31
C ASN A 331 -22.38 36.98 -11.26
N THR A 332 -23.17 37.89 -10.68
CA THR A 332 -24.62 37.97 -10.89
C THR A 332 -24.95 39.33 -11.51
N LEU A 333 -25.68 39.28 -12.62
CA LEU A 333 -26.19 40.41 -13.38
C LEU A 333 -27.14 41.27 -12.51
N GLY A 334 -26.86 42.56 -12.41
CA GLY A 334 -27.72 43.55 -11.75
C GLY A 334 -28.03 44.73 -12.67
N VAL A 335 -29.33 44.97 -12.87
CA VAL A 335 -29.95 46.10 -13.57
C VAL A 335 -29.65 47.42 -12.82
N PRO A 336 -29.37 48.55 -13.49
CA PRO A 336 -29.02 49.79 -12.80
C PRO A 336 -30.28 50.61 -12.45
N ASN A 337 -30.31 51.20 -11.25
CA ASN A 337 -31.16 52.36 -11.02
C ASN A 337 -30.54 53.37 -10.03
N ASN A 338 -30.62 54.65 -10.43
CA ASN A 338 -30.51 55.91 -9.68
C ASN A 338 -29.17 56.37 -9.07
N ASN A 339 -28.49 57.26 -9.82
CA ASN A 339 -28.30 58.72 -9.62
C ASN A 339 -28.39 59.35 -8.18
N PRO A 340 -27.84 60.56 -7.94
CA PRO A 340 -26.57 60.77 -7.25
C PRO A 340 -26.67 61.77 -6.07
N GLY A 341 -25.60 61.93 -5.28
CA GLY A 341 -25.47 63.10 -4.40
C GLY A 341 -24.58 62.91 -3.17
N PRO A 342 -23.95 63.97 -2.64
CA PRO A 342 -22.50 64.00 -2.56
C PRO A 342 -21.90 64.12 -1.15
N SER A 343 -20.64 63.65 -1.09
CA SER A 343 -19.50 64.07 -0.27
C SER A 343 -19.67 65.17 0.80
N SER A 344 -19.15 64.88 1.99
CA SER A 344 -18.30 65.73 2.85
C SER A 344 -18.22 65.02 4.21
N SER A 345 -17.14 64.99 5.01
CA SER A 345 -15.83 65.63 4.99
C SER A 345 -15.11 65.23 6.31
N VAL A 346 -13.79 65.48 6.40
CA VAL A 346 -13.04 65.82 7.64
C VAL A 346 -12.84 64.66 8.64
N SER A 347 -11.67 63.99 8.73
CA SER A 347 -10.30 64.36 9.12
C SER A 347 -9.93 63.88 10.53
N ASN A 348 -8.67 63.45 10.64
CA ASN A 348 -7.75 63.61 11.77
C ASN A 348 -7.60 62.52 12.86
N THR A 349 -6.44 61.85 12.76
CA THR A 349 -5.38 61.64 13.78
C THR A 349 -5.73 61.00 15.12
N SER A 350 -5.02 59.91 15.48
CA SER A 350 -3.89 59.92 16.43
C SER A 350 -3.50 58.50 16.91
N ASN A 351 -2.22 58.34 17.23
CA ASN A 351 -1.56 57.16 17.80
C ASN A 351 -2.00 56.90 19.25
N ASP A 352 -2.14 55.64 19.68
CA ASP A 352 -1.16 54.92 20.54
C ASP A 352 -1.68 53.53 21.00
N PRO A 353 -0.81 52.64 21.54
CA PRO A 353 -1.02 51.20 21.67
C PRO A 353 -1.55 50.79 23.05
N SER A 354 -2.34 49.71 23.13
CA SER A 354 -2.29 48.74 24.24
C SER A 354 -3.30 47.60 24.09
N SER A 355 -2.91 46.50 24.72
CA SER A 355 -3.46 45.16 24.84
C SER A 355 -4.94 44.97 25.22
N ASN A 356 -5.39 43.77 24.84
CA ASN A 356 -6.33 42.85 25.52
C ASN A 356 -7.77 42.70 24.97
N SER A 357 -7.94 41.52 24.36
CA SER A 357 -9.01 40.55 24.56
C SER A 357 -10.46 40.98 24.28
N THR A 358 -11.00 40.53 23.15
CA THR A 358 -12.29 39.82 23.15
C THR A 358 -12.41 38.91 21.93
N SER A 359 -12.77 37.67 22.21
CA SER A 359 -13.02 36.54 21.32
C SER A 359 -14.07 36.83 20.25
N VAL A 360 -13.75 36.53 18.98
CA VAL A 360 -14.75 36.22 17.95
C VAL A 360 -14.33 34.94 17.23
N THR A 361 -15.24 33.98 17.28
CA THR A 361 -15.24 32.62 16.76
C THR A 361 -14.80 32.53 15.31
N GLY A 362 -13.60 32.01 15.08
CA GLY A 362 -13.16 31.51 13.79
C GLY A 362 -13.77 30.13 13.52
N ARG A 363 -14.39 29.98 12.35
CA ARG A 363 -14.85 28.70 11.78
C ARG A 363 -13.68 27.72 11.72
N GLY A 364 -13.62 26.78 12.66
CA GLY A 364 -12.87 25.54 12.49
C GLY A 364 -13.70 24.61 11.61
N GLY A 365 -13.21 24.28 10.41
CA GLY A 365 -13.62 23.04 9.75
C GLY A 365 -13.27 21.85 10.66
N PRO A 366 -13.93 20.69 10.51
CA PRO A 366 -13.59 19.53 11.33
C PRO A 366 -12.10 19.21 11.14
N GLN A 367 -11.33 19.34 12.21
CA GLN A 367 -9.98 18.80 12.30
C GLN A 367 -10.11 17.30 12.02
N GLN A 368 -9.60 16.86 10.87
CA GLN A 368 -9.39 15.44 10.58
C GLN A 368 -8.49 14.90 11.70
N ILE A 369 -9.10 14.18 12.65
CA ILE A 369 -8.36 13.34 13.58
C ILE A 369 -7.72 12.28 12.69
N ASN A 370 -6.44 12.45 12.41
CA ASN A 370 -5.65 11.53 11.59
C ASN A 370 -5.39 10.25 12.42
N GLU A 371 -6.44 9.44 12.60
CA GLU A 371 -6.34 8.17 13.31
C GLU A 371 -5.35 7.28 12.58
N ASN A 372 -4.40 6.73 13.34
CA ASN A 372 -3.34 5.92 12.79
C ASN A 372 -3.89 4.54 12.37
N PRO A 373 -3.95 4.22 11.06
CA PRO A 373 -4.55 2.98 10.56
C PRO A 373 -3.81 1.72 11.02
N LEU A 374 -2.55 1.89 11.46
CA LEU A 374 -1.71 0.82 11.98
C LEU A 374 -1.93 0.51 13.46
N ALA A 375 -2.61 1.38 14.20
CA ALA A 375 -2.84 1.21 15.64
C ALA A 375 -3.65 -0.06 15.96
N ASN A 376 -4.47 -0.52 15.00
CA ASN A 376 -5.32 -1.70 15.18
C ASN A 376 -4.64 -3.02 14.75
N VAL A 377 -3.39 -2.98 14.27
CA VAL A 377 -2.69 -4.18 13.79
C VAL A 377 -1.95 -4.84 14.97
N ASN A 378 -2.56 -5.89 15.52
CA ASN A 378 -2.05 -6.57 16.73
C ASN A 378 -1.09 -7.73 16.44
N SER A 379 -0.80 -8.01 15.17
CA SER A 379 -0.09 -9.20 14.70
C SER A 379 1.34 -8.91 14.20
N LEU A 380 1.77 -7.63 14.21
CA LEU A 380 3.06 -7.18 13.68
C LEU A 380 4.27 -7.76 14.43
N GLU A 381 4.21 -7.82 15.77
CA GLU A 381 5.29 -8.38 16.60
C GLU A 381 5.66 -9.80 16.15
N GLN A 382 4.66 -10.68 16.06
CA GLN A 382 4.87 -12.07 15.68
C GLN A 382 5.27 -12.21 14.21
N LEU A 383 4.71 -11.38 13.33
CA LEU A 383 5.04 -11.39 11.91
C LEU A 383 6.53 -11.04 11.70
N VAL A 384 7.02 -9.95 12.29
CA VAL A 384 8.42 -9.54 12.16
C VAL A 384 9.36 -10.55 12.82
N LEU A 385 8.99 -11.12 13.97
CA LEU A 385 9.75 -12.23 14.56
C LEU A 385 9.85 -13.43 13.63
N ASN A 386 8.76 -13.81 12.96
CA ASN A 386 8.78 -14.92 12.01
C ASN A 386 9.64 -14.60 10.77
N ILE A 387 9.59 -13.37 10.25
CA ILE A 387 10.48 -12.93 9.16
C ILE A 387 11.95 -13.03 9.57
N VAL A 388 12.32 -12.55 10.76
CA VAL A 388 13.70 -12.61 11.27
C VAL A 388 14.13 -14.06 11.50
N ARG A 389 13.27 -14.89 12.10
CA ARG A 389 13.52 -16.34 12.28
C ARG A 389 13.75 -17.04 10.95
N TYR A 390 12.97 -16.69 9.91
CA TYR A 390 13.17 -17.24 8.58
C TYR A 390 14.54 -16.84 8.01
N ALA A 391 14.88 -15.55 8.04
CA ALA A 391 16.16 -15.04 7.54
C ALA A 391 17.39 -15.60 8.28
N ARG A 392 17.23 -15.98 9.56
CA ARG A 392 18.28 -16.66 10.34
C ARG A 392 18.60 -18.06 9.83
N GLN A 393 17.61 -18.79 9.31
CA GLN A 393 17.79 -20.17 8.85
C GLN A 393 18.33 -20.27 7.42
N LEU A 394 18.37 -19.15 6.69
CA LEU A 394 18.95 -19.10 5.36
C LEU A 394 20.46 -19.34 5.39
N ASP A 395 20.95 -19.97 4.32
CA ASP A 395 22.36 -20.26 4.07
C ASP A 395 23.18 -18.98 3.87
N THR A 396 24.49 -19.06 4.07
CA THR A 396 25.39 -17.94 3.84
C THR A 396 25.62 -17.73 2.34
N SER A 397 24.74 -16.97 1.70
CA SER A 397 24.87 -16.52 0.31
C SER A 397 24.79 -14.99 0.20
N VAL A 398 25.29 -14.43 -0.92
CA VAL A 398 25.18 -12.97 -1.22
C VAL A 398 23.73 -12.49 -1.14
N GLY A 399 22.79 -13.28 -1.68
CA GLY A 399 21.37 -12.99 -1.63
C GLY A 399 20.82 -13.00 -0.20
N THR A 400 21.25 -13.96 0.63
CA THR A 400 20.88 -14.00 2.06
C THR A 400 21.38 -12.79 2.82
N VAL A 401 22.62 -12.34 2.57
CA VAL A 401 23.16 -11.13 3.22
C VAL A 401 22.30 -9.90 2.87
N ALA A 402 21.91 -9.75 1.60
CA ALA A 402 21.01 -8.67 1.17
C ALA A 402 19.63 -8.74 1.87
N ILE A 403 19.07 -9.93 2.06
CA ILE A 403 17.82 -10.11 2.81
C ILE A 403 18.01 -9.71 4.27
N ARG A 404 19.10 -10.11 4.93
CA ARG A 404 19.40 -9.73 6.32
C ARG A 404 19.53 -8.22 6.49
N ILE A 405 20.19 -7.53 5.55
CA ILE A 405 20.25 -6.06 5.51
C ILE A 405 18.84 -5.48 5.47
N ARG A 406 17.99 -5.96 4.55
CA ARG A 406 16.61 -5.49 4.42
C ARG A 406 15.77 -5.78 5.67
N VAL A 407 16.00 -6.91 6.35
CA VAL A 407 15.36 -7.21 7.65
C VAL A 407 15.79 -6.19 8.71
N CYS A 408 17.06 -5.85 8.80
CA CYS A 408 17.54 -4.82 9.74
C CYS A 408 16.87 -3.47 9.46
N GLN A 409 16.82 -3.04 8.19
CA GLN A 409 16.14 -1.80 7.77
C GLN A 409 14.63 -1.81 8.07
N LEU A 410 13.97 -2.96 7.92
CA LEU A 410 12.55 -3.14 8.28
C LEU A 410 12.34 -2.96 9.78
N VAL A 411 13.17 -3.62 10.60
CA VAL A 411 13.11 -3.53 12.06
C VAL A 411 13.33 -2.08 12.51
N GLU A 412 14.33 -1.41 11.94
CA GLU A 412 14.60 0.00 12.21
C GLU A 412 13.40 0.90 11.85
N SER A 413 12.83 0.73 10.64
CA SER A 413 11.67 1.50 10.17
C SER A 413 10.43 1.30 11.05
N MET A 414 10.20 0.07 11.50
CA MET A 414 9.13 -0.26 12.44
C MET A 414 9.34 0.41 13.80
N MET A 415 10.56 0.37 14.35
CA MET A 415 10.88 0.97 15.65
C MET A 415 10.89 2.50 15.61
N LYS A 416 11.23 3.13 14.48
CA LYS A 416 11.04 4.57 14.26
C LYS A 416 9.58 5.01 14.36
N ARG A 417 8.64 4.09 14.13
CA ARG A 417 7.20 4.30 14.29
C ARG A 417 6.61 3.60 15.51
N ARG A 418 7.44 3.25 16.50
CA ARG A 418 7.04 2.56 17.72
C ARG A 418 5.79 3.17 18.38
N ASP A 419 5.76 4.48 18.57
CA ASP A 419 4.67 5.17 19.29
C ASP A 419 3.34 5.18 18.51
N ASP A 420 3.43 4.86 17.22
CA ASP A 420 2.33 4.77 16.26
C ASP A 420 1.78 3.32 16.14
N LEU A 421 2.41 2.34 16.78
CA LEU A 421 2.08 0.91 16.63
C LEU A 421 1.57 0.32 17.95
N SER A 422 0.72 -0.70 17.84
CA SER A 422 0.23 -1.47 18.99
C SER A 422 1.16 -2.65 19.25
N PHE A 423 1.69 -2.72 20.47
CA PHE A 423 2.53 -3.82 20.95
C PHE A 423 1.86 -4.50 22.14
N ARG A 424 1.80 -5.83 22.13
CA ARG A 424 1.31 -6.60 23.28
C ARG A 424 2.42 -6.90 24.28
N GLN A 425 3.63 -7.17 23.79
CA GLN A 425 4.78 -7.56 24.60
C GLN A 425 6.05 -6.86 24.09
N GLU A 426 5.99 -5.52 23.97
CA GLU A 426 7.01 -4.69 23.33
C GLU A 426 8.44 -4.99 23.82
N ILE A 427 8.63 -5.02 25.14
CA ILE A 427 9.95 -5.22 25.76
C ILE A 427 10.53 -6.59 25.37
N LYS A 428 9.72 -7.65 25.45
CA LYS A 428 10.14 -9.00 25.06
C LYS A 428 10.42 -9.09 23.57
N PHE A 429 9.55 -8.49 22.75
CA PHE A 429 9.76 -8.41 21.30
C PHE A 429 11.10 -7.75 20.97
N ARG A 430 11.40 -6.59 21.58
CA ARG A 430 12.66 -5.86 21.38
C ARG A 430 13.86 -6.65 21.88
N ASN A 431 13.80 -7.24 23.08
CA ASN A 431 14.86 -8.11 23.62
C ASN A 431 15.20 -9.26 22.65
N LYS A 432 14.15 -9.93 22.14
CA LYS A 432 14.32 -11.05 21.22
C LYS A 432 14.94 -10.64 19.89
N LEU A 433 14.54 -9.50 19.34
CA LEU A 433 15.16 -8.97 18.13
C LEU A 433 16.61 -8.56 18.35
N VAL A 434 16.97 -7.94 19.49
CA VAL A 434 18.37 -7.61 19.78
C VAL A 434 19.22 -8.87 19.85
N GLU A 435 18.76 -9.92 20.54
CA GLU A 435 19.42 -11.23 20.54
C GLU A 435 19.61 -11.74 19.10
N TYR A 436 18.57 -11.63 18.27
CA TYR A 436 18.61 -12.16 16.91
C TYR A 436 19.55 -11.42 15.97
N LEU A 437 19.55 -10.10 15.99
CA LEU A 437 20.38 -9.29 15.10
C LEU A 437 21.85 -9.34 15.54
N THR A 438 22.10 -9.40 16.84
CA THR A 438 23.46 -9.51 17.43
C THR A 438 24.20 -10.76 16.96
N ASP A 439 23.50 -11.89 16.80
CA ASP A 439 24.08 -13.12 16.26
C ASP A 439 24.65 -12.92 14.84
N TRP A 440 24.03 -12.08 14.01
CA TRP A 440 24.51 -11.80 12.65
C TRP A 440 25.83 -11.01 12.64
N ILE A 441 25.96 -10.06 13.55
CA ILE A 441 27.17 -9.25 13.70
C ILE A 441 28.34 -10.12 14.18
N MET A 442 28.12 -10.95 15.21
CA MET A 442 29.19 -11.78 15.79
C MET A 442 29.54 -13.01 14.94
N GLY A 443 28.55 -13.58 14.24
CA GLY A 443 28.74 -14.78 13.40
C GLY A 443 29.51 -14.51 12.09
N ASN A 444 29.40 -13.31 11.53
CA ASN A 444 30.04 -12.96 10.25
C ASN A 444 31.55 -12.69 10.39
N SER A 445 32.03 -12.18 11.53
CA SER A 445 33.45 -11.91 11.76
C SER A 445 34.32 -13.18 11.67
N HIS A 446 33.78 -14.33 12.11
CA HIS A 446 34.48 -15.62 11.99
C HIS A 446 34.51 -16.15 10.55
N GLN A 447 33.46 -15.91 9.75
CA GLN A 447 33.42 -16.30 8.33
C GLN A 447 34.28 -15.38 7.45
N PHE A 448 34.35 -14.08 7.76
CA PHE A 448 35.23 -13.09 7.12
C PHE A 448 36.70 -13.54 7.16
N ASN A 449 37.18 -13.97 8.33
CA ASN A 449 38.55 -14.47 8.50
C ASN A 449 38.82 -15.75 7.69
N GLN A 450 37.80 -16.56 7.44
CA GLN A 450 37.92 -17.84 6.74
C GLN A 450 37.94 -17.65 5.20
N VAL A 451 37.10 -16.75 4.67
CA VAL A 451 37.09 -16.41 3.23
C VAL A 451 38.36 -15.64 2.84
N HIS A 452 38.84 -14.74 3.70
CA HIS A 452 40.11 -14.04 3.50
C HIS A 452 41.32 -15.00 3.51
N ALA A 453 41.32 -16.00 4.40
CA ALA A 453 42.37 -17.03 4.45
C ALA A 453 42.41 -17.92 3.19
N LEU A 454 41.24 -18.23 2.61
CA LEU A 454 41.14 -18.99 1.36
C LEU A 454 41.55 -18.16 0.14
N GLY A 455 41.17 -16.87 0.08
CA GLY A 455 41.60 -15.94 -0.96
C GLY A 455 43.12 -15.68 -0.96
N GLN A 456 43.72 -15.56 0.22
CA GLN A 456 45.18 -15.40 0.36
C GLN A 456 45.96 -16.68 0.05
N SER A 457 45.41 -17.86 0.37
CA SER A 457 46.04 -19.14 0.01
C SER A 457 45.99 -19.42 -1.50
N ALA A 458 44.97 -18.93 -2.22
CA ALA A 458 44.92 -18.99 -3.69
C ALA A 458 45.93 -18.02 -4.36
N ALA A 459 46.16 -16.84 -3.77
CA ALA A 459 47.15 -15.88 -4.26
C ALA A 459 48.62 -16.31 -4.01
N GLY A 460 48.84 -17.24 -3.06
CA GLY A 460 50.16 -17.81 -2.75
C GLY A 460 50.62 -18.95 -3.68
N VAL A 461 49.76 -19.46 -4.56
CA VAL A 461 50.11 -20.52 -5.51
C VAL A 461 50.25 -19.91 -6.90
N GLY A 462 51.50 -19.69 -7.32
CA GLY A 462 51.82 -19.20 -8.66
C GLY A 462 51.24 -20.12 -9.74
N VAL A 463 50.17 -19.69 -10.40
CA VAL A 463 49.66 -20.31 -11.63
C VAL A 463 49.38 -19.22 -12.64
N GLY A 464 50.18 -19.20 -13.70
CA GLY A 464 49.95 -18.34 -14.86
C GLY A 464 48.71 -18.80 -15.62
N SER A 465 47.65 -17.99 -15.61
CA SER A 465 46.66 -17.85 -16.69
C SER A 465 45.67 -16.73 -16.32
N GLY A 466 45.79 -15.58 -16.99
CA GLY A 466 45.19 -14.30 -16.58
C GLY A 466 43.69 -14.10 -16.88
N VAL A 467 42.83 -15.12 -16.74
CA VAL A 467 41.39 -14.95 -17.09
C VAL A 467 40.39 -15.35 -15.99
N ASN A 468 40.78 -16.05 -14.91
CA ASN A 468 39.82 -16.47 -13.86
C ASN A 468 39.99 -15.78 -12.48
N VAL A 469 41.02 -14.95 -12.29
CA VAL A 469 41.32 -14.30 -11.00
C VAL A 469 40.44 -13.06 -10.76
N THR A 470 40.14 -12.29 -11.81
CA THR A 470 39.37 -11.04 -11.71
C THR A 470 37.92 -11.26 -11.31
N THR A 471 37.24 -12.28 -11.87
CA THR A 471 35.85 -12.58 -11.52
C THR A 471 35.70 -13.08 -10.08
N SER A 472 36.64 -13.91 -9.59
CA SER A 472 36.65 -14.33 -8.17
C SER A 472 36.92 -13.15 -7.24
N GLN A 473 37.83 -12.23 -7.60
CA GLN A 473 38.11 -11.05 -6.78
C GLN A 473 36.90 -10.12 -6.67
N LEU A 474 36.21 -9.84 -7.79
CA LEU A 474 35.02 -8.99 -7.79
C LEU A 474 33.88 -9.55 -6.92
N VAL A 475 33.70 -10.87 -6.88
CA VAL A 475 32.69 -11.53 -6.02
C VAL A 475 33.08 -11.43 -4.55
N VAL A 476 34.37 -11.59 -4.23
CA VAL A 476 34.88 -11.41 -2.86
C VAL A 476 34.70 -9.96 -2.39
N ASP A 477 35.07 -8.99 -3.22
CA ASP A 477 34.93 -7.56 -2.92
C ASP A 477 33.44 -7.19 -2.72
N GLN A 478 32.54 -7.69 -3.58
CA GLN A 478 31.09 -7.50 -3.43
C GLN A 478 30.56 -8.10 -2.12
N TYR A 479 31.00 -9.31 -1.76
CA TYR A 479 30.60 -9.97 -0.52
C TYR A 479 31.12 -9.22 0.71
N GLN A 480 32.34 -8.68 0.65
CA GLN A 480 32.91 -7.83 1.70
C GLN A 480 32.11 -6.54 1.88
N HIS A 481 31.75 -5.86 0.79
CA HIS A 481 30.91 -4.66 0.83
C HIS A 481 29.56 -4.93 1.50
N LEU A 482 28.87 -5.99 1.08
CA LEU A 482 27.59 -6.41 1.66
C LEU A 482 27.71 -6.80 3.14
N THR A 483 28.83 -7.40 3.55
CA THR A 483 29.05 -7.73 4.97
C THR A 483 29.20 -6.45 5.81
N ARG A 484 29.94 -5.45 5.32
CA ARG A 484 30.06 -4.13 5.97
C ARG A 484 28.71 -3.42 6.05
N GLU A 485 27.92 -3.44 4.97
CA GLU A 485 26.55 -2.91 4.98
C GLU A 485 25.63 -3.63 5.96
N LEU A 486 25.77 -4.95 6.09
CA LEU A 486 25.03 -5.74 7.08
C LEU A 486 25.42 -5.37 8.50
N ASP A 487 26.70 -5.20 8.79
CA ASP A 487 27.16 -4.77 10.12
C ASP A 487 26.58 -3.39 10.47
N GLN A 488 26.67 -2.43 9.54
CA GLN A 488 26.08 -1.10 9.71
C GLN A 488 24.56 -1.17 9.94
N ALA A 489 23.81 -1.83 9.06
CA ALA A 489 22.36 -1.91 9.16
C ALA A 489 21.93 -2.62 10.45
N SER A 490 22.65 -3.67 10.86
CA SER A 490 22.39 -4.38 12.12
C SER A 490 22.65 -3.50 13.34
N MET A 491 23.71 -2.70 13.32
CA MET A 491 24.00 -1.72 14.37
C MET A 491 22.92 -0.65 14.49
N GLU A 492 22.48 -0.06 13.37
CA GLU A 492 21.41 0.94 13.35
C GLU A 492 20.08 0.37 13.88
N ALA A 493 19.74 -0.86 13.47
CA ALA A 493 18.57 -1.56 13.95
C ALA A 493 18.65 -1.88 15.45
N VAL A 494 19.80 -2.39 15.94
CA VAL A 494 20.02 -2.69 17.36
C VAL A 494 19.99 -1.42 18.20
N ALA A 495 20.62 -0.33 17.74
CA ALA A 495 20.57 0.95 18.43
C ALA A 495 19.12 1.46 18.59
N THR A 496 18.33 1.36 17.52
CA THR A 496 16.91 1.73 17.54
C THR A 496 16.10 0.81 18.47
N LEU A 497 16.38 -0.50 18.49
CA LEU A 497 15.77 -1.46 19.40
C LEU A 497 16.14 -1.25 20.86
N LEU A 498 17.32 -0.71 21.18
CA LEU A 498 17.77 -0.43 22.54
C LEU A 498 17.34 0.96 23.04
N HIS A 499 16.95 1.87 22.13
CA HIS A 499 16.59 3.23 22.48
C HIS A 499 15.42 3.30 23.48
N SER A 500 15.67 3.75 24.71
CA SER A 500 14.67 3.79 25.79
C SER A 500 14.09 2.41 26.17
N LEU A 501 14.84 1.32 25.95
CA LEU A 501 14.46 -0.01 26.38
C LEU A 501 14.74 -0.17 27.89
N PRO A 502 13.74 -0.46 28.73
CA PRO A 502 13.98 -0.72 30.14
C PRO A 502 14.73 -2.04 30.34
N LEU A 503 15.70 -2.06 31.26
CA LEU A 503 16.35 -3.28 31.75
C LEU A 503 15.36 -4.09 32.59
N GLN A 504 14.53 -4.89 31.92
CA GLN A 504 13.51 -5.74 32.53
C GLN A 504 13.76 -7.21 32.14
N PRO A 505 14.14 -8.07 33.09
CA PRO A 505 14.29 -9.51 32.87
C PRO A 505 12.97 -10.19 32.48
N GLU A 506 13.03 -11.24 31.66
CA GLU A 506 11.83 -11.96 31.17
C GLU A 506 11.21 -12.90 32.21
N GLU A 507 12.02 -13.45 33.11
CA GLU A 507 11.61 -14.36 34.17
C GLU A 507 11.67 -13.63 35.53
N SER A 508 10.55 -13.63 36.24
CA SER A 508 10.40 -13.05 37.58
C SER A 508 10.41 -14.14 38.65
N ASP A 509 11.22 -15.18 38.49
CA ASP A 509 11.31 -16.25 39.48
C ASP A 509 12.26 -15.84 40.61
N ARG A 510 11.69 -15.09 41.57
CA ARG A 510 11.98 -14.95 43.02
C ARG A 510 13.43 -14.92 43.57
N GLY A 511 14.49 -15.03 42.78
CA GLY A 511 15.88 -14.93 43.21
C GLY A 511 16.61 -13.85 42.43
N ASP A 512 16.83 -12.71 43.08
CA ASP A 512 17.61 -11.54 42.63
C ASP A 512 17.30 -10.93 41.25
N LEU A 513 16.21 -10.16 41.19
CA LEU A 513 15.93 -9.19 40.13
C LEU A 513 17.14 -8.28 39.82
N MET A 514 17.95 -7.96 40.83
CA MET A 514 19.15 -7.13 40.68
C MET A 514 20.26 -7.87 39.93
N GLU A 515 20.42 -9.17 40.18
CA GLU A 515 21.36 -10.02 39.45
C GLU A 515 20.92 -10.20 38.00
N ALA A 516 19.63 -10.48 37.77
CA ALA A 516 19.09 -10.59 36.42
C ALA A 516 19.22 -9.28 35.61
N LYS A 517 19.01 -8.11 36.26
CA LYS A 517 19.28 -6.80 35.65
C LYS A 517 20.77 -6.59 35.38
N SER A 518 21.65 -7.00 36.30
CA SER A 518 23.10 -6.91 36.14
C SER A 518 23.59 -7.77 34.98
N GLN A 519 23.09 -9.00 34.84
CA GLN A 519 23.40 -9.89 33.72
C GLN A 519 22.90 -9.31 32.38
N LEU A 520 21.70 -8.75 32.35
CA LEU A 520 21.17 -8.10 31.15
C LEU A 520 21.99 -6.86 30.75
N PHE A 521 22.40 -6.05 31.73
CA PHE A 521 23.31 -4.93 31.50
C PHE A 521 24.66 -5.41 30.98
N LEU A 522 25.24 -6.44 31.59
CA LEU A 522 26.51 -7.02 31.14
C LEU A 522 26.40 -7.53 29.71
N LYS A 523 25.30 -8.21 29.35
CA LYS A 523 25.04 -8.67 27.98
C LYS A 523 25.05 -7.51 26.97
N TYR A 524 24.29 -6.44 27.24
CA TYR A 524 24.27 -5.27 26.35
C TYR A 524 25.58 -4.51 26.33
N PHE A 525 26.29 -4.45 27.45
CA PHE A 525 27.59 -3.79 27.55
C PHE A 525 28.67 -4.55 26.79
N THR A 526 28.73 -5.88 26.93
CA THR A 526 29.62 -6.74 26.13
C THR A 526 29.30 -6.61 24.65
N LEU A 527 28.02 -6.59 24.30
CA LEU A 527 27.58 -6.35 22.93
C LEU A 527 28.09 -4.98 22.41
N PHE A 528 27.91 -3.92 23.20
CA PHE A 528 28.43 -2.58 22.88
C PHE A 528 29.96 -2.58 22.70
N MET A 529 30.70 -3.27 23.56
CA MET A 529 32.16 -3.39 23.45
C MET A 529 32.59 -4.16 22.19
N ASN A 530 31.88 -5.23 21.85
CA ASN A 530 32.11 -5.98 20.61
C ASN A 530 31.83 -5.10 19.39
N PHE A 531 30.77 -4.30 19.42
CA PHE A 531 30.49 -3.31 18.37
C PHE A 531 31.63 -2.30 18.23
N LEU A 532 32.15 -1.78 19.34
CA LEU A 532 33.23 -0.81 19.32
C LEU A 532 34.51 -1.42 18.74
N MET A 533 34.82 -2.68 19.04
CA MET A 533 35.89 -3.44 18.39
C MET A 533 35.68 -3.55 16.87
N ILE A 534 34.49 -3.95 16.42
CA ILE A 534 34.17 -4.10 14.99
C ILE A 534 34.28 -2.76 14.26
N VAL A 535 33.73 -1.68 14.82
CA VAL A 535 33.83 -0.32 14.26
C VAL A 535 35.29 0.13 14.17
N VAL A 536 36.10 -0.15 15.20
CA VAL A 536 37.54 0.16 15.16
C VAL A 536 38.25 -0.60 14.04
N PHE A 537 37.88 -1.85 13.76
CA PHE A 537 38.40 -2.57 12.59
C PHE A 537 37.87 -2.01 11.26
N VAL A 538 36.60 -1.61 11.17
CA VAL A 538 35.97 -1.08 9.94
C VAL A 538 36.42 0.34 9.60
N VAL A 539 36.78 1.16 10.58
CA VAL A 539 37.22 2.56 10.39
C VAL A 539 38.73 2.67 10.17
N ILE A 540 39.51 1.65 10.54
CA ILE A 540 40.98 1.65 10.42
C ILE A 540 41.47 0.96 9.11
N ASP A 541 40.66 0.09 8.51
CA ASP A 541 40.87 -0.44 7.13
C ASP A 541 40.10 0.36 6.08
#